data_AF-A0A1G6LNQ5-F1
#
_entry.id   AF-A0A1G6LNQ5-F1
#
_cell.length_a   1.000
_cell.length_b   1.000
_cell.length_c   1.000
_cell.angle_alpha   90.00
_cell.angle_beta   90.00
_cell.angle_gamma   90.00
#
_symmetry.space_group_name_H-M   'P 1'
#
loop_
_entity.id
_entity.type
_entity.pdbx_description
1 polymer ?
#
loop_
_entity_poly.entity_id
_entity_poly.type
_entity_poly.pdbx_seq_one_letter_code
_entity_poly.pdbx_strand_id
1 'polypeptide(L)'
;MHMIDNQTMKHNALENLSGNWGKSVLAVFLFAVISTALTLLTNPLLGLDEITTLKEDIIANIQGTLINYVLLMPLYVGTTWMLQSLVQGERPSFGFIFSPFRRFWRYMLTGLILVVLLTFWTLLLVIPGIIKFYSYSQTLYILREHPDYSPLDAIRESKEKIQGFKWRYLY
;
A
#
# COMPACT_ATOMS: atom_id res chain seq x y z
N MET A 1 22.46 16.27 -17.39
CA MET A 1 21.55 15.30 -16.75
C MET A 1 21.59 14.03 -17.57
N HIS A 2 22.28 12.98 -17.09
CA HIS A 2 22.47 11.73 -17.83
C HIS A 2 21.12 11.02 -17.90
N MET A 3 20.54 10.85 -19.10
CA MET A 3 19.36 10.01 -19.24
C MET A 3 19.76 8.59 -18.84
N ILE A 4 19.15 8.08 -17.78
CA ILE A 4 19.40 6.70 -17.35
C ILE A 4 18.77 5.83 -18.42
N ASP A 5 19.59 5.06 -19.13
CA ASP A 5 19.13 4.15 -20.17
C ASP A 5 18.28 3.02 -19.55
N ASN A 6 17.26 2.55 -20.27
CA ASN A 6 16.36 1.51 -19.79
C ASN A 6 17.12 0.22 -19.47
N GLN A 7 18.20 -0.09 -20.21
CA GLN A 7 19.02 -1.25 -19.88
C GLN A 7 19.79 -1.04 -18.58
N THR A 8 20.22 0.19 -18.29
CA THR A 8 20.89 0.53 -17.02
C THR A 8 19.92 0.39 -15.85
N MET A 9 18.67 0.87 -15.96
CA MET A 9 17.65 0.66 -14.93
C MET A 9 17.35 -0.82 -14.69
N LYS A 10 17.20 -1.60 -15.77
CA LYS A 10 16.97 -3.04 -15.68
C LYS A 10 18.16 -3.76 -15.04
N HIS A 11 19.38 -3.43 -15.43
CA HIS A 11 20.60 -4.03 -14.90
C HIS A 11 20.73 -3.76 -13.39
N ASN A 12 20.59 -2.49 -12.97
CA ASN A 12 20.64 -2.10 -11.57
C ASN A 12 19.54 -2.80 -10.74
N ALA A 13 18.32 -2.91 -11.28
CA ALA A 13 17.24 -3.61 -10.60
C ALA A 13 17.53 -5.11 -10.43
N LEU A 14 18.08 -5.77 -11.45
CA LEU A 14 18.45 -7.19 -11.39
C LEU A 14 19.61 -7.43 -10.42
N GLU A 15 20.60 -6.56 -10.41
CA GLU A 15 21.74 -6.61 -9.49
C GLU A 15 21.26 -6.47 -8.04
N ASN A 16 20.41 -5.48 -7.76
CA ASN A 16 19.85 -5.24 -6.42
C ASN A 16 18.94 -6.38 -5.93
N LEU A 17 18.28 -7.10 -6.84
CA LEU A 17 17.46 -8.27 -6.53
C LEU A 17 18.29 -9.56 -6.38
N SER A 18 19.45 -9.65 -7.03
CA SER A 18 20.33 -10.82 -6.96
C SER A 18 20.85 -11.00 -5.52
N GLY A 19 20.53 -12.15 -4.90
CA GLY A 19 20.89 -12.46 -3.51
C GLY A 19 19.84 -12.12 -2.43
N ASN A 20 18.82 -11.31 -2.73
CA ASN A 20 17.72 -11.02 -1.77
C ASN A 20 16.32 -11.42 -2.27
N TRP A 21 16.20 -11.92 -3.51
CA TRP A 21 14.91 -12.31 -4.12
C TRP A 21 14.09 -13.27 -3.23
N GLY A 22 14.72 -14.19 -2.51
CA GLY A 22 14.04 -15.12 -1.61
C GLY A 22 13.29 -14.41 -0.48
N LYS A 23 13.81 -13.30 0.05
CA LYS A 23 13.13 -12.50 1.07
C LYS A 23 11.91 -11.78 0.50
N SER A 24 12.01 -11.26 -0.73
CA SER A 24 10.87 -10.64 -1.44
C SER A 24 9.75 -11.64 -1.67
N VAL A 25 10.10 -12.82 -2.19
CA VAL A 25 9.14 -13.90 -2.43
C VAL A 25 8.51 -14.34 -1.11
N LEU A 26 9.30 -14.49 -0.05
CA LEU A 26 8.79 -14.82 1.28
C LEU A 26 7.84 -13.74 1.83
N ALA A 27 8.15 -12.45 1.63
CA ALA A 27 7.31 -11.36 2.10
C ALA A 27 5.94 -11.34 1.39
N VAL A 28 5.95 -11.50 0.06
CA VAL A 28 4.72 -11.59 -0.74
C VAL A 28 3.93 -12.86 -0.40
N PHE A 29 4.62 -13.99 -0.24
CA PHE A 29 4.00 -15.25 0.17
C PHE A 29 3.36 -15.15 1.55
N LEU A 30 4.07 -14.57 2.53
CA LEU A 30 3.55 -14.37 3.88
C LEU A 30 2.34 -13.42 3.87
N PHE A 31 2.39 -12.32 3.10
CA PHE A 31 1.24 -11.44 2.91
C PHE A 31 0.05 -12.21 2.33
N ALA A 32 0.25 -13.05 1.30
CA ALA A 32 -0.80 -13.85 0.71
C ALA A 32 -1.40 -14.85 1.72
N VAL A 33 -0.56 -15.61 2.42
CA VAL A 33 -1.00 -16.58 3.44
C VAL A 33 -1.81 -15.91 4.55
N ILE A 34 -1.32 -14.79 5.09
CA ILE A 34 -2.03 -14.04 6.15
C ILE A 34 -3.33 -13.46 5.62
N SER A 35 -3.33 -12.87 4.42
CA SER A 35 -4.53 -12.31 3.79
C SER A 35 -5.60 -13.37 3.56
N THR A 36 -5.20 -14.54 3.04
CA THR A 36 -6.10 -15.68 2.84
C THR A 36 -6.62 -16.21 4.17
N ALA A 37 -5.74 -16.44 5.15
CA ALA A 37 -6.15 -16.93 6.47
C ALA A 37 -7.15 -15.98 7.14
N LEU A 38 -6.88 -14.67 7.10
CA LEU A 38 -7.76 -13.66 7.68
C LEU A 38 -9.12 -13.61 6.96
N THR A 39 -9.10 -13.68 5.62
CA THR A 39 -10.34 -13.74 4.82
C THR A 39 -11.17 -14.95 5.22
N LEU A 40 -10.56 -16.14 5.36
CA LEU A 40 -11.24 -17.36 5.79
C LEU A 40 -11.87 -17.24 7.19
N LEU A 41 -11.20 -16.57 8.13
CA LEU A 41 -11.72 -16.35 9.49
C LEU A 41 -12.92 -15.41 9.54
N THR A 42 -13.06 -14.51 8.57
CA THR A 42 -14.11 -13.49 8.53
C THR A 42 -15.24 -13.79 7.54
N ASN A 43 -15.08 -14.80 6.70
CA ASN A 43 -16.04 -15.12 5.66
C ASN A 43 -17.11 -16.09 6.20
N PRO A 44 -18.41 -15.72 6.14
CA PRO A 44 -19.50 -16.57 6.60
C PRO A 44 -19.53 -17.96 5.95
N LEU A 45 -19.08 -18.09 4.69
CA LEU A 45 -19.18 -19.33 3.92
C LEU A 45 -18.29 -20.47 4.47
N LEU A 46 -17.30 -20.18 5.32
CA LEU A 46 -16.39 -21.18 5.91
C LEU A 46 -16.20 -21.05 7.45
N GLY A 47 -16.92 -20.16 8.13
CA GLY A 47 -16.72 -19.89 9.57
C GLY A 47 -17.99 -20.07 10.41
N LEU A 48 -18.32 -21.32 10.75
CA LEU A 48 -19.16 -21.86 11.86
C LEU A 48 -20.49 -21.18 12.28
N ASP A 49 -20.89 -20.06 11.70
CA ASP A 49 -22.14 -19.36 12.00
C ASP A 49 -23.15 -19.61 10.88
N GLU A 50 -24.27 -20.24 11.24
CA GLU A 50 -25.38 -20.52 10.35
C GLU A 50 -26.21 -19.23 10.17
N ILE A 51 -25.90 -18.45 9.15
CA ILE A 51 -26.65 -17.22 8.85
C ILE A 51 -27.97 -17.59 8.17
N THR A 52 -29.07 -17.09 8.71
CA THR A 52 -30.42 -17.46 8.28
C THR A 52 -31.10 -16.41 7.39
N THR A 53 -30.57 -15.17 7.29
CA THR A 53 -31.18 -14.09 6.50
C THR A 53 -30.21 -13.26 5.65
N LEU A 54 -30.68 -12.82 4.47
CA LEU A 54 -29.93 -11.99 3.51
C LEU A 54 -29.38 -10.67 4.10
N LYS A 55 -30.06 -10.09 5.11
CA LYS A 55 -29.63 -8.83 5.74
C LYS A 55 -28.43 -9.04 6.66
N GLU A 56 -28.44 -10.14 7.42
CA GLU A 56 -27.34 -10.51 8.32
C GLU A 56 -26.09 -10.87 7.52
N ASP A 57 -26.25 -11.55 6.38
CA ASP A 57 -25.15 -11.83 5.45
C ASP A 57 -24.46 -10.55 4.97
N ILE A 58 -25.23 -9.56 4.50
CA ILE A 58 -24.67 -8.31 3.98
C ILE A 58 -23.91 -7.56 5.09
N ILE A 59 -24.48 -7.47 6.29
CA ILE A 59 -23.84 -6.78 7.41
C ILE A 59 -22.56 -7.49 7.84
N ALA A 60 -22.60 -8.82 7.98
CA ALA A 60 -21.44 -9.63 8.36
C ALA A 60 -20.31 -9.51 7.32
N ASN A 61 -20.63 -9.56 6.03
CA ASN A 61 -19.65 -9.40 4.95
C ASN A 61 -19.01 -8.01 4.94
N ILE A 62 -19.79 -6.94 5.13
CA ILE A 62 -19.25 -5.57 5.23
C ILE A 62 -18.32 -5.46 6.44
N GLN A 63 -18.76 -5.94 7.60
CA GLN A 63 -17.98 -5.91 8.83
C GLN A 63 -16.65 -6.67 8.68
N GLY A 64 -16.71 -7.91 8.19
CA GLY A 64 -15.52 -8.74 7.95
C GLY A 64 -14.54 -8.08 6.98
N THR A 65 -15.06 -7.50 5.89
CA THR A 65 -14.26 -6.77 4.91
C THR A 65 -13.53 -5.58 5.55
N LEU A 66 -14.24 -4.76 6.34
CA LEU A 66 -13.64 -3.61 7.00
C LEU A 66 -12.55 -4.00 8.01
N ILE A 67 -12.80 -5.05 8.81
CA ILE A 67 -11.81 -5.61 9.74
C ILE A 67 -10.56 -6.06 8.99
N ASN A 68 -10.73 -6.78 7.88
CA ASN A 68 -9.62 -7.26 7.06
C ASN A 68 -8.79 -6.11 6.50
N TYR A 69 -9.44 -5.07 5.96
CA TYR A 69 -8.73 -3.89 5.46
C TYR A 69 -7.88 -3.22 6.53
N VAL A 70 -8.43 -3.03 7.73
CA VAL A 70 -7.71 -2.37 8.85
C VAL A 70 -6.49 -3.20 9.29
N LEU A 71 -6.64 -4.52 9.40
CA LEU A 71 -5.58 -5.41 9.86
C LEU A 71 -4.49 -5.66 8.80
N LEU A 72 -4.86 -5.74 7.53
CA LEU A 72 -3.93 -6.01 6.44
C LEU A 72 -3.19 -4.76 5.94
N MET A 73 -3.71 -3.56 6.19
CA MET A 73 -3.11 -2.31 5.70
C MET A 73 -1.64 -2.12 6.11
N PRO A 74 -1.24 -2.26 7.39
CA PRO A 74 0.17 -2.10 7.77
C PRO A 74 1.07 -3.19 7.19
N LEU A 75 0.54 -4.42 7.04
CA LEU A 75 1.28 -5.53 6.44
C LEU A 75 1.51 -5.28 4.95
N TYR A 76 0.51 -4.77 4.24
CA TYR A 76 0.63 -4.32 2.86
C TYR A 76 1.72 -3.24 2.73
N VAL A 77 1.64 -2.17 3.53
CA VAL A 77 2.62 -1.08 3.53
C VAL A 77 4.03 -1.58 3.85
N GLY A 78 4.18 -2.49 4.81
CA GLY A 78 5.49 -3.02 5.19
C GLY A 78 6.10 -3.89 4.08
N THR A 79 5.26 -4.65 3.37
CA THR A 79 5.68 -5.44 2.22
C THR A 79 6.16 -4.53 1.09
N THR A 80 5.39 -3.48 0.75
CA THR A 80 5.79 -2.56 -0.31
C THR A 80 7.05 -1.76 0.04
N TRP A 81 7.20 -1.36 1.31
CA TRP A 81 8.41 -0.70 1.81
C TRP A 81 9.64 -1.57 1.72
N MET A 82 9.52 -2.86 2.05
CA MET A 82 10.62 -3.81 1.94
C MET A 82 11.04 -3.97 0.47
N LEU A 83 10.08 -4.13 -0.44
CA LEU A 83 10.35 -4.24 -1.87
C LEU A 83 11.05 -2.99 -2.41
N GLN A 84 10.59 -1.80 -2.00
CA GLN A 84 11.23 -0.55 -2.40
C GLN A 84 12.65 -0.40 -1.85
N SER A 85 12.87 -0.73 -0.56
CA SER A 85 14.20 -0.73 0.05
C SER A 85 15.17 -1.63 -0.73
N LEU A 86 14.70 -2.81 -1.18
CA LEU A 86 15.51 -3.68 -2.02
C LEU A 86 15.83 -3.05 -3.39
N VAL A 87 14.88 -2.38 -4.03
CA VAL A 87 15.13 -1.66 -5.29
C VAL A 87 16.15 -0.54 -5.10
N GLN A 88 16.16 0.12 -3.94
CA GLN A 88 17.14 1.14 -3.55
C GLN A 88 18.52 0.56 -3.19
N GLY A 89 18.70 -0.76 -3.25
CA GLY A 89 19.96 -1.44 -2.91
C GLY A 89 20.15 -1.69 -1.41
N GLU A 90 19.15 -1.34 -0.58
CA GLU A 90 19.18 -1.67 0.84
C GLU A 90 18.96 -3.17 1.06
N ARG A 91 19.41 -3.69 2.20
CA ARG A 91 19.26 -5.10 2.59
C ARG A 91 18.43 -5.25 3.86
N PRO A 92 17.13 -4.88 3.84
CA PRO A 92 16.29 -4.99 5.02
C PRO A 92 16.19 -6.44 5.51
N SER A 93 16.11 -6.61 6.83
CA SER A 93 15.77 -7.90 7.45
C SER A 93 14.30 -8.23 7.18
N PHE A 94 13.94 -9.51 7.22
CA PHE A 94 12.55 -9.92 6.98
C PHE A 94 11.56 -9.26 7.96
N GLY A 95 11.96 -9.06 9.22
CA GLY A 95 11.14 -8.38 10.23
C GLY A 95 10.77 -6.92 9.88
N PHE A 96 11.41 -6.33 8.86
CA PHE A 96 11.11 -4.98 8.38
C PHE A 96 9.67 -4.82 7.87
N ILE A 97 9.04 -5.90 7.37
CA ILE A 97 7.63 -5.89 6.95
C ILE A 97 6.67 -5.56 8.11
N PHE A 98 7.10 -5.76 9.35
CA PHE A 98 6.30 -5.44 10.53
C PHE A 98 6.60 -4.02 11.07
N SER A 99 7.48 -3.26 10.42
CA SER A 99 7.83 -1.90 10.85
C SER A 99 6.64 -0.94 10.93
N PRO A 100 5.64 -0.96 10.02
CA PRO A 100 4.50 -0.04 10.12
C PRO A 100 3.63 -0.30 11.35
N PHE A 101 3.64 -1.51 11.93
CA PHE A 101 2.87 -1.82 13.14
C PHE A 101 3.34 -1.01 14.35
N ARG A 102 4.62 -0.59 14.41
CA ARG A 102 5.14 0.24 15.51
C ARG A 102 4.49 1.62 15.59
N ARG A 103 4.05 2.14 14.46
CA ARG A 103 3.32 3.42 14.35
C ARG A 103 2.00 3.21 13.63
N PHE A 104 1.32 2.09 13.96
CA PHE A 104 0.10 1.63 13.32
C PHE A 104 -0.91 2.78 13.16
N TRP A 105 -1.21 3.49 14.25
CA TRP A 105 -2.26 4.51 14.26
C TRP A 105 -1.99 5.65 13.28
N ARG A 106 -0.73 6.06 13.13
CA ARG A 106 -0.36 7.14 12.21
C ARG A 106 -0.58 6.73 10.75
N TYR A 107 -0.12 5.53 10.38
CA TYR A 107 -0.28 5.03 9.02
C TYR A 107 -1.74 4.68 8.71
N MET A 108 -2.47 4.14 9.70
CA MET A 108 -3.89 3.82 9.58
C MET A 108 -4.74 5.09 9.40
N LEU A 109 -4.50 6.14 10.18
CA LEU A 109 -5.18 7.44 10.02
C LEU A 109 -4.87 8.07 8.66
N THR A 110 -3.62 7.99 8.20
CA THR A 110 -3.24 8.47 6.86
C THR A 110 -3.97 7.67 5.77
N GLY A 111 -4.00 6.35 5.88
CA GLY A 111 -4.74 5.47 4.97
C GLY A 111 -6.23 5.79 4.94
N LEU A 112 -6.84 6.04 6.11
CA LEU A 112 -8.24 6.44 6.21
C LEU A 112 -8.51 7.77 5.49
N ILE A 113 -7.65 8.78 5.70
CA ILE A 113 -7.74 10.07 4.99
C ILE A 113 -7.66 9.85 3.47
N LEU A 114 -6.74 9.00 3.01
CA LEU A 114 -6.59 8.69 1.60
C LEU A 114 -7.84 8.00 1.02
N VAL A 115 -8.40 7.02 1.73
CA VAL A 115 -9.63 6.33 1.31
C VAL A 115 -10.77 7.34 1.18
N VAL A 116 -11.01 8.17 2.20
CA VAL A 116 -12.08 9.18 2.17
C VAL A 116 -11.89 10.16 1.00
N LEU A 117 -10.67 10.65 0.79
CA LEU A 117 -10.38 11.55 -0.35
C LEU A 117 -10.61 10.85 -1.69
N LEU A 118 -10.12 9.62 -1.85
CA LEU A 118 -10.28 8.87 -3.09
C LEU A 118 -11.74 8.57 -3.37
N THR A 119 -12.51 8.12 -2.38
CA THR A 119 -13.95 7.89 -2.50
C THR A 119 -14.66 9.17 -2.93
N PHE A 120 -14.32 10.32 -2.34
CA PHE A 120 -14.89 11.61 -2.74
C PHE A 120 -14.59 11.94 -4.22
N TRP A 121 -13.35 11.75 -4.66
CA TRP A 121 -12.97 12.01 -6.06
C TRP A 121 -13.64 11.04 -7.04
N THR A 122 -13.68 9.75 -6.72
CA THR A 122 -14.33 8.73 -7.57
C THR A 122 -15.84 8.89 -7.63
N LEU A 123 -16.47 9.33 -6.53
CA LEU A 123 -17.91 9.57 -6.47
C LEU A 123 -18.31 10.77 -7.33
N LEU A 124 -17.45 11.80 -7.39
CA LEU A 124 -17.68 12.95 -8.26
C LEU A 124 -17.53 12.54 -9.73
N LEU A 125 -16.41 11.90 -10.10
CA LEU A 125 -16.11 11.42 -11.45
C LEU A 125 -15.01 10.34 -11.42
N VAL A 126 -15.14 9.29 -12.23
CA VAL A 126 -14.17 8.16 -12.25
C VAL A 126 -12.77 8.59 -12.71
N ILE A 127 -12.67 9.39 -13.78
CA ILE A 127 -11.39 9.84 -14.37
C ILE A 127 -10.51 10.63 -13.37
N PRO A 128 -10.99 11.69 -12.70
CA PRO A 128 -10.19 12.38 -11.71
C PRO A 128 -9.88 11.51 -10.49
N GLY A 129 -10.75 10.54 -10.14
CA GLY A 129 -10.45 9.53 -9.13
C GLY A 129 -9.16 8.76 -9.42
N ILE A 130 -8.99 8.28 -10.66
CA ILE A 130 -7.76 7.57 -11.10
C ILE A 130 -6.54 8.49 -11.01
N ILE A 131 -6.65 9.74 -11.48
CA ILE A 131 -5.55 10.71 -11.43
C ILE A 131 -5.10 10.96 -9.97
N LYS A 132 -6.06 11.09 -9.05
CA LYS A 132 -5.78 11.31 -7.63
C LYS A 132 -5.22 10.06 -6.95
N PHE A 133 -5.65 8.86 -7.35
CA PHE A 133 -5.07 7.61 -6.89
C PHE A 133 -3.56 7.58 -7.12
N TYR A 134 -3.10 7.85 -8.34
CA TYR A 134 -1.67 7.95 -8.62
C TYR A 134 -1.03 9.08 -7.79
N SER A 135 -1.65 10.27 -7.77
CA SER A 135 -1.16 11.45 -7.04
C SER A 135 -0.92 11.18 -5.54
N TYR A 136 -1.64 10.24 -4.94
CA TYR A 136 -1.55 9.92 -3.51
C TYR A 136 -0.78 8.64 -3.19
N SER A 137 -0.45 7.83 -4.20
CA SER A 137 0.23 6.55 -4.03
C SER A 137 1.57 6.63 -3.28
N GLN A 138 2.25 7.80 -3.34
CA GLN A 138 3.55 8.00 -2.68
C GLN A 138 3.43 8.52 -1.22
N THR A 139 2.24 8.90 -0.77
CA THR A 139 2.02 9.54 0.54
C THR A 139 2.59 8.73 1.70
N LEU A 140 2.34 7.43 1.74
CA LEU A 140 2.79 6.58 2.86
C LEU A 140 4.31 6.41 2.90
N TYR A 141 4.97 6.52 1.75
CA TYR A 141 6.43 6.47 1.66
C TYR A 141 7.07 7.78 2.10
N ILE A 142 6.51 8.92 1.67
CA ILE A 142 6.96 10.23 2.13
C ILE A 142 6.82 10.34 3.64
N LEU A 143 5.75 9.79 4.22
CA LEU A 143 5.56 9.75 5.68
C LEU A 143 6.57 8.85 6.42
N ARG A 144 7.19 7.89 5.72
CA ARG A 144 8.31 7.08 6.23
C ARG A 144 9.61 7.87 6.18
N GLU A 145 9.88 8.53 5.06
CA GLU A 145 11.11 9.32 4.83
C GLU A 145 11.15 10.57 5.71
N HIS A 146 9.99 11.21 5.90
CA HIS A 146 9.80 12.39 6.73
C HIS A 146 8.90 12.07 7.92
N PRO A 147 9.44 11.45 8.98
CA PRO A 147 8.66 11.10 10.17
C PRO A 147 8.17 12.33 10.95
N ASP A 148 8.55 13.55 10.59
CA ASP A 148 8.04 14.77 11.22
C ASP A 148 6.79 15.32 10.51
N TYR A 149 6.46 14.81 9.32
CA TYR A 149 5.35 15.33 8.52
C TYR A 149 3.97 14.93 9.05
N SER A 150 3.01 15.86 8.95
CA SER A 150 1.59 15.52 9.05
C SER A 150 1.15 14.64 7.87
N PRO A 151 0.11 13.80 8.01
CA PRO A 151 -0.52 13.13 6.88
C PRO A 151 -0.84 14.09 5.71
N LEU A 152 -1.27 15.32 6.01
CA LEU A 152 -1.59 16.32 5.00
C LEU A 152 -0.34 16.86 4.28
N ASP A 153 0.77 17.01 4.99
CA ASP A 153 2.05 17.43 4.40
C ASP A 153 2.58 16.37 3.44
N ALA A 154 2.51 15.09 3.84
CA ALA A 154 2.89 13.98 2.97
C ALA A 154 2.00 13.89 1.71
N ILE A 155 0.69 14.14 1.85
CA ILE A 155 -0.25 14.19 0.71
C ILE A 155 0.08 15.35 -0.23
N ARG A 156 0.46 16.51 0.32
CA ARG A 156 0.88 17.68 -0.46
C ARG A 156 2.14 17.39 -1.25
N GLU A 157 3.18 16.86 -0.61
CA GLU A 157 4.43 16.52 -1.31
C GLU A 157 4.20 15.42 -2.37
N SER A 158 3.37 14.40 -2.09
CA SER A 158 3.02 13.36 -3.06
C SER A 158 2.38 13.95 -4.33
N LYS A 159 1.51 14.95 -4.18
CA LYS A 159 0.89 15.66 -5.30
C LYS A 159 1.91 16.49 -6.09
N GLU A 160 2.78 17.22 -5.40
CA GLU A 160 3.79 18.09 -6.02
C GLU A 160 4.78 17.28 -6.85
N LYS A 161 5.25 16.14 -6.31
CA LYS A 161 6.10 15.20 -7.05
C LYS A 161 5.46 14.82 -8.38
N ILE A 162 4.18 14.42 -8.38
CA ILE A 162 3.51 13.96 -9.61
C ILE A 162 3.14 15.11 -10.56
N GLN A 163 2.81 16.29 -10.05
CA GLN A 163 2.58 17.47 -10.90
C GLN A 163 3.85 17.91 -11.63
N GLY A 164 5.02 17.84 -10.99
CA GLY A 164 6.31 18.10 -11.65
C GLY A 164 6.59 17.18 -12.84
N PHE A 165 6.15 15.93 -12.78
CA PHE A 165 6.26 14.99 -13.91
C PHE A 165 5.24 15.27 -15.04
N LYS A 166 4.04 15.76 -14.73
CA LYS A 166 3.01 16.06 -15.75
C LYS A 166 3.45 17.15 -16.73
N TRP A 167 4.15 18.18 -16.25
CA TRP A 167 4.67 19.24 -17.12
C TRP A 167 5.80 18.78 -18.04
N ARG A 168 6.55 17.73 -17.67
CA ARG A 168 7.65 17.16 -18.47
C ARG A 168 7.20 16.23 -19.60
N TYR A 169 5.94 15.79 -19.60
CA TYR A 169 5.36 15.03 -20.71
C TYR A 169 4.65 15.94 -21.74
N LEU A 170 4.49 17.22 -21.43
CA LEU A 170 3.77 18.19 -22.27
C LEU A 170 4.67 19.26 -22.89
N TYR A 171 5.99 19.22 -22.64
CA TYR A 171 7.01 20.08 -23.25
C TYR A 171 8.33 19.33 -23.39
#